data_AF-T1B4V8-F1
#
_entry.id   AF-T1B4V8-F1
#
_cell.length_a   1.000
_cell.length_b   1.000
_cell.length_c   1.000
_cell.angle_alpha   90.00
_cell.angle_beta   90.00
_cell.angle_gamma   90.00
#
_symmetry.space_group_name_H-M   'P 1'
#
loop_
_entity.id
_entity.type
_entity.pdbx_description
1 polymer ?
#
loop_
_entity_poly.entity_id
_entity_poly.type
_entity_poly.pdbx_seq_one_letter_code
_entity_poly.pdbx_strand_id
1 'polypeptide(L)'
;FPDYGVLRAYDPNTRFTFSGPAYGVGAETSWTSKNRKVGDGSLTITKDVPGASRVSTLGSAEIDWALKNGWDGHNKRIIIELERSGSSERLVKVTMRYKVDYGWNLIDRYSRLYIHGEPAAFVQYTLGNLQNVLASIPNVSYNDVQPSIVVTKPQAVLFVSTRAKRTLEDVSSATQKALTEIDAAMKKLGVTQAGPRITVTTDYGDQNYAFDIAVPISTSTLTVAG
;
A
#
# COMPACT_ATOMS: atom_id res chain seq x y z
N PHE A 1 -2.42 1.34 -4.50
CA PHE A 1 -3.69 1.11 -5.22
C PHE A 1 -3.57 0.36 -6.55
N PRO A 2 -2.57 0.57 -7.44
CA PRO A 2 -2.57 -0.04 -8.78
C PRO A 2 -2.31 -1.56 -8.81
N ASP A 3 -1.74 -2.12 -7.74
CA ASP A 3 -1.34 -3.54 -7.72
C ASP A 3 -2.48 -4.49 -7.30
N TYR A 4 -3.57 -3.96 -6.73
CA TYR A 4 -4.66 -4.75 -6.15
C TYR A 4 -6.03 -4.50 -6.80
N GLY A 5 -6.15 -3.47 -7.64
CA GLY A 5 -7.37 -3.23 -8.41
C GLY A 5 -7.57 -4.29 -9.49
N VAL A 6 -8.82 -4.69 -9.74
CA VAL A 6 -9.17 -5.71 -10.75
C VAL A 6 -8.73 -5.33 -12.17
N LEU A 7 -8.45 -4.05 -12.43
CA LEU A 7 -8.09 -3.53 -13.75
C LEU A 7 -6.87 -4.26 -14.34
N ARG A 8 -5.82 -4.53 -13.56
CA ARG A 8 -4.66 -5.30 -14.04
C ARG A 8 -4.93 -6.79 -14.24
N ALA A 9 -5.90 -7.35 -13.51
CA ALA A 9 -6.35 -8.72 -13.74
C ALA A 9 -7.11 -8.84 -15.08
N TYR A 10 -7.76 -7.76 -15.53
CA TYR A 10 -8.43 -7.71 -16.83
C TYR A 10 -7.51 -7.29 -17.99
N ASP A 11 -6.56 -6.40 -17.76
CA ASP A 11 -5.50 -6.06 -18.71
C ASP A 11 -4.16 -5.81 -18.00
N PRO A 12 -3.19 -6.74 -18.10
CA PRO A 12 -1.86 -6.57 -17.54
C PRO A 12 -1.11 -5.33 -18.06
N ASN A 13 -1.50 -4.81 -19.23
CA ASN A 13 -0.88 -3.63 -19.86
C ASN A 13 -1.50 -2.31 -19.41
N THR A 14 -2.43 -2.32 -18.46
CA THR A 14 -3.05 -1.10 -17.92
C THR A 14 -1.98 -0.18 -17.36
N ARG A 15 -1.91 1.04 -17.88
CA ARG A 15 -0.98 2.08 -17.41
C ARG A 15 -1.66 2.94 -16.38
N PHE A 16 -1.00 3.16 -15.24
CA PHE A 16 -1.49 4.01 -14.16
C PHE A 16 -0.66 5.28 -14.07
N THR A 17 -1.34 6.38 -13.78
CA THR A 17 -0.75 7.69 -13.51
C THR A 17 -1.31 8.22 -12.20
N PHE A 18 -0.43 8.83 -11.40
CA PHE A 18 -0.77 9.39 -10.10
C PHE A 18 -0.54 10.89 -10.11
N SER A 19 -1.48 11.63 -9.54
CA SER A 19 -1.43 13.09 -9.46
C SER A 19 -2.07 13.59 -8.17
N GLY A 20 -1.77 14.84 -7.81
CA GLY A 20 -2.24 15.42 -6.55
C GLY A 20 -1.40 14.99 -5.34
N PRO A 21 -1.91 15.18 -4.11
CA PRO A 21 -1.22 14.72 -2.90
C PRO A 21 -1.12 13.19 -2.85
N ALA A 22 -0.17 12.68 -2.08
CA ALA A 22 0.01 11.23 -1.90
C ALA A 22 -1.18 10.55 -1.21
N TYR A 23 -1.91 11.30 -0.37
CA TYR A 23 -3.06 10.82 0.42
C TYR A 23 -4.07 11.96 0.63
N GLY A 24 -5.30 11.59 0.98
CA GLY A 24 -6.36 12.54 1.32
C GLY A 24 -6.99 13.21 0.10
N VAL A 25 -7.82 14.23 0.36
CA VAL A 25 -8.61 14.93 -0.65
C VAL A 25 -7.72 15.50 -1.75
N GLY A 26 -8.11 15.26 -3.01
CA GLY A 26 -7.40 15.67 -4.22
C GLY A 26 -6.41 14.63 -4.76
N ALA A 27 -6.07 13.58 -4.01
CA ALA A 27 -5.25 12.50 -4.53
C ALA A 27 -5.99 11.80 -5.68
N GLU A 28 -5.31 11.58 -6.80
CA GLU A 28 -5.91 11.00 -8.00
C GLU A 28 -5.07 9.86 -8.56
N THR A 29 -5.77 8.79 -8.94
CA THR A 29 -5.24 7.70 -9.75
C THR A 29 -6.02 7.63 -11.06
N SER A 30 -5.34 7.78 -12.18
CA SER A 30 -5.88 7.59 -13.52
C SER A 30 -5.30 6.35 -14.17
N TRP A 31 -6.04 5.75 -15.09
CA TRP A 31 -5.60 4.63 -15.89
C TRP A 31 -6.00 4.75 -17.35
N THR A 32 -5.21 4.09 -18.20
CA THR A 32 -5.46 3.96 -19.63
C THR A 32 -5.24 2.51 -20.05
N SER A 33 -6.17 1.98 -20.84
CA SER A 33 -6.08 0.63 -21.39
C SER A 33 -6.72 0.54 -22.78
N LYS A 34 -6.06 -0.22 -23.66
CA LYS A 34 -6.63 -0.57 -24.97
C LYS A 34 -7.67 -1.69 -24.89
N ASN A 35 -7.73 -2.41 -23.78
CA ASN A 35 -8.75 -3.43 -23.55
C ASN A 35 -10.09 -2.74 -23.25
N ARG A 36 -11.09 -2.97 -24.11
CA ARG A 36 -12.42 -2.37 -23.99
C ARG A 36 -13.08 -2.61 -22.63
N LYS A 37 -12.78 -3.72 -21.95
CA LYS A 37 -13.34 -4.07 -20.63
C LYS A 37 -12.77 -3.20 -19.49
N VAL A 38 -11.57 -2.66 -19.66
CA VAL A 38 -10.91 -1.79 -18.69
C VAL A 38 -11.12 -0.33 -19.06
N GLY A 39 -10.89 -0.01 -20.33
CA GLY A 39 -10.97 1.33 -20.89
C GLY A 39 -10.10 2.34 -20.12
N ASP A 40 -10.51 3.59 -20.20
CA ASP A 40 -9.84 4.69 -19.52
C ASP A 40 -10.70 5.18 -18.36
N GLY A 41 -10.04 5.67 -17.31
CA GLY A 41 -10.76 6.27 -16.19
C GLY A 41 -9.87 6.87 -15.12
N SER A 42 -10.49 7.45 -14.11
CA SER A 42 -9.82 7.97 -12.93
C SER A 42 -10.67 7.88 -11.66
N LEU A 43 -9.97 7.82 -10.53
CA LEU A 43 -10.50 7.88 -9.18
C LEU A 43 -9.83 9.05 -8.46
N THR A 44 -10.63 10.02 -8.01
CA THR A 44 -10.15 11.20 -7.25
C THR A 44 -10.78 11.20 -5.87
N ILE A 45 -9.97 11.37 -4.82
CA ILE A 45 -10.49 11.54 -3.45
C ILE A 45 -11.17 12.89 -3.29
N THR A 46 -12.48 12.87 -3.04
CA THR A 46 -13.30 14.07 -2.82
C THR A 46 -13.66 14.29 -1.35
N LYS A 47 -13.65 13.23 -0.54
CA LYS A 47 -13.86 13.28 0.92
C LYS A 47 -12.95 12.25 1.59
N ASP A 48 -12.35 12.62 2.70
CA ASP A 48 -11.63 11.71 3.59
C ASP A 48 -11.78 12.25 5.02
N VAL A 49 -12.75 11.71 5.76
CA VAL A 49 -13.15 12.23 7.07
C VAL A 49 -13.36 11.06 8.02
N PRO A 50 -12.70 11.04 9.20
CA PRO A 50 -11.66 11.96 9.69
C PRO A 50 -10.25 11.63 9.17
N GLY A 51 -10.12 10.83 8.11
CA GLY A 51 -8.88 10.17 7.71
C GLY A 51 -8.95 8.68 8.00
N ALA A 52 -8.73 7.83 6.99
CA ALA A 52 -8.70 6.37 7.18
C ALA A 52 -7.69 5.90 8.26
N SER A 53 -6.59 6.64 8.45
CA SER A 53 -5.60 6.37 9.49
C SER A 53 -6.13 6.56 10.92
N ARG A 54 -7.27 7.24 11.08
CA ARG A 54 -7.82 7.60 12.40
C ARG A 54 -8.90 6.65 12.90
N VAL A 55 -9.27 5.62 12.13
CA VAL A 55 -10.31 4.64 12.50
C VAL A 55 -10.00 3.95 13.83
N SER A 56 -8.74 3.65 14.13
CA SER A 56 -8.33 3.06 15.41
C SER A 56 -8.64 3.96 16.61
N THR A 57 -8.61 5.28 16.43
CA THR A 57 -8.85 6.27 17.49
C THR A 57 -10.28 6.79 17.54
N LEU A 58 -10.95 6.91 16.39
CA LEU A 58 -12.27 7.55 16.26
C LEU A 58 -13.40 6.56 15.96
N GLY A 59 -13.10 5.28 15.82
CA GLY A 59 -14.11 4.24 15.62
C GLY A 59 -14.64 4.16 14.19
N SER A 60 -14.62 5.24 13.41
CA SER A 60 -15.12 5.24 12.03
C SER A 60 -14.37 6.23 11.11
N ALA A 61 -14.40 5.95 9.80
CA ALA A 61 -13.98 6.86 8.75
C ALA A 61 -14.73 6.61 7.45
N GLU A 62 -14.84 7.65 6.63
CA GLU A 62 -15.47 7.61 5.31
C GLU A 62 -14.55 8.26 4.28
N ILE A 63 -14.33 7.56 3.17
CA ILE A 63 -13.63 8.05 1.99
C ILE A 63 -14.60 8.06 0.81
N ASP A 64 -14.67 9.18 0.08
CA ASP A 64 -15.47 9.31 -1.14
C ASP A 64 -14.57 9.53 -2.35
N TRP A 65 -14.62 8.62 -3.32
CA TRP A 65 -13.93 8.72 -4.59
C TRP A 65 -14.89 9.07 -5.72
N ALA A 66 -14.61 10.16 -6.41
CA ALA A 66 -15.23 10.44 -7.70
C ALA A 66 -14.63 9.49 -8.76
N LEU A 67 -15.48 8.74 -9.44
CA LEU A 67 -15.13 7.84 -10.53
C LEU A 67 -15.48 8.49 -11.88
N LYS A 68 -14.49 8.60 -12.76
CA LYS A 68 -14.69 8.93 -14.17
C LYS A 68 -14.28 7.72 -15.00
N ASN A 69 -15.19 7.18 -15.79
CA ASN A 69 -14.91 6.12 -16.76
C ASN A 69 -16.05 6.02 -17.78
N GLY A 70 -15.91 5.07 -18.71
CA GLY A 70 -16.89 4.80 -19.76
C GLY A 70 -18.16 4.06 -19.33
N TRP A 71 -18.38 3.78 -18.04
CA TRP A 71 -19.62 3.14 -17.59
C TRP A 71 -20.83 4.08 -17.71
N ASP A 72 -22.02 3.50 -17.85
CA ASP A 72 -23.27 4.25 -17.89
C ASP A 72 -23.51 5.06 -16.63
N GLY A 73 -24.29 6.14 -16.77
CA GLY A 73 -24.63 7.06 -15.70
C GLY A 73 -23.57 8.12 -15.40
N HIS A 74 -23.98 9.09 -14.59
CA HIS A 74 -23.22 10.28 -14.25
C HIS A 74 -22.96 10.35 -12.75
N ASN A 75 -22.08 11.26 -12.33
CA ASN A 75 -21.74 11.47 -10.91
C ASN A 75 -21.39 10.17 -10.17
N LYS A 76 -20.64 9.30 -10.85
CA LYS A 76 -20.25 7.98 -10.32
C LYS A 76 -19.29 8.16 -9.17
N ARG A 77 -19.57 7.51 -8.04
CA ARG A 77 -18.77 7.59 -6.83
C ARG A 77 -18.56 6.22 -6.20
N ILE A 78 -17.41 6.04 -5.58
CA ILE A 78 -17.09 4.89 -4.74
C ILE A 78 -16.90 5.40 -3.33
N ILE A 79 -17.75 4.95 -2.41
CA ILE A 79 -17.70 5.33 -1.00
C ILE A 79 -17.16 4.15 -0.22
N ILE A 80 -16.12 4.37 0.57
CA ILE A 80 -15.54 3.39 1.48
C ILE A 80 -15.82 3.85 2.90
N GLU A 81 -16.56 3.04 3.64
CA GLU A 81 -16.86 3.23 5.05
C GLU A 81 -16.04 2.22 5.86
N LEU A 82 -15.34 2.72 6.86
CA LEU A 82 -14.52 1.96 7.79
C LEU A 82 -15.14 2.11 9.17
N GLU A 83 -15.45 1.01 9.84
CA GLU A 83 -16.07 1.02 11.18
C GLU A 83 -15.42 -0.04 12.06
N ARG A 84 -15.06 0.31 13.30
CA ARG A 84 -14.66 -0.69 14.29
C ARG A 84 -15.85 -1.60 14.59
N SER A 85 -15.56 -2.90 14.71
CA SER A 85 -16.57 -3.94 14.87
C SER A 85 -16.08 -5.10 15.72
N GLY A 86 -17.00 -6.01 16.05
CA GLY A 86 -16.78 -7.13 16.96
C GLY A 86 -16.87 -6.72 18.44
N SER A 87 -17.05 -7.71 19.32
CA SER A 87 -17.24 -7.51 20.77
C SER A 87 -16.06 -6.81 21.47
N SER A 88 -14.87 -6.88 20.88
CA SER A 88 -13.67 -6.23 21.40
C SER A 88 -13.24 -5.00 20.59
N GLU A 89 -14.02 -4.57 19.59
CA GLU A 89 -13.67 -3.50 18.62
C GLU A 89 -12.32 -3.72 17.89
N ARG A 90 -11.77 -4.93 17.90
CA ARG A 90 -10.46 -5.22 17.30
C ARG A 90 -10.55 -5.45 15.79
N LEU A 91 -11.76 -5.56 15.26
CA LEU A 91 -12.00 -5.76 13.84
C LEU A 91 -12.38 -4.41 13.22
N VAL A 92 -12.06 -4.24 11.93
CA VAL A 92 -12.57 -3.13 11.13
C VAL A 92 -13.43 -3.72 10.03
N LYS A 93 -14.70 -3.32 10.01
CA LYS A 93 -15.62 -3.59 8.91
C LYS A 93 -15.35 -2.57 7.81
N VAL A 94 -15.09 -3.06 6.61
CA VAL A 94 -14.92 -2.23 5.40
C VAL A 94 -16.15 -2.41 4.52
N THR A 95 -16.89 -1.34 4.28
CA THR A 95 -18.05 -1.34 3.37
C THR A 95 -17.73 -0.47 2.17
N MET A 96 -17.75 -1.06 0.97
CA MET A 96 -17.56 -0.33 -0.29
C MET A 96 -18.90 -0.21 -1.01
N ARG A 97 -19.30 1.01 -1.35
CA ARG A 97 -20.56 1.33 -2.04
C ARG A 97 -20.25 1.99 -3.37
N TYR A 98 -20.95 1.57 -4.41
CA TYR A 98 -20.94 2.26 -5.70
C TYR A 98 -22.23 3.08 -5.83
N LYS A 99 -22.08 4.39 -6.04
CA LYS A 99 -23.19 5.32 -6.25
C LYS A 99 -23.11 5.89 -7.66
N VAL A 100 -24.23 5.97 -8.35
CA VAL A 100 -24.30 6.48 -9.72
C VAL A 100 -25.67 7.09 -9.95
N ASP A 101 -25.68 8.23 -10.65
CA ASP A 101 -26.90 8.94 -11.01
C ASP A 101 -27.25 8.63 -12.47
N TYR A 102 -28.35 7.90 -12.66
CA TYR A 102 -28.86 7.46 -13.96
C TYR A 102 -29.88 8.42 -14.59
N GLY A 103 -30.16 9.57 -13.96
CA GLY A 103 -31.14 10.55 -14.48
C GLY A 103 -32.53 9.97 -14.78
N TRP A 104 -33.22 10.59 -15.76
CA TRP A 104 -34.59 10.26 -16.19
C TRP A 104 -34.68 9.59 -17.57
N ASN A 105 -33.56 9.31 -18.26
CA ASN A 105 -33.60 8.71 -19.59
C ASN A 105 -33.93 7.20 -19.52
N LEU A 106 -34.48 6.65 -20.61
CA LEU A 106 -34.95 5.25 -20.67
C LEU A 106 -33.81 4.22 -20.73
N ILE A 107 -32.66 4.55 -21.33
CA ILE A 107 -31.50 3.65 -21.45
C ILE A 107 -30.87 3.41 -20.08
N ASP A 108 -30.61 4.49 -19.34
CA ASP A 108 -30.08 4.47 -17.98
C ASP A 108 -31.05 3.80 -16.99
N ARG A 109 -32.36 3.87 -17.22
CA ARG A 109 -33.37 3.13 -16.45
C ARG A 109 -33.31 1.62 -16.70
N TYR A 110 -32.95 1.20 -17.90
CA TYR A 110 -32.73 -0.22 -18.23
C TYR A 110 -31.40 -0.71 -17.65
N SER A 111 -30.36 0.13 -17.62
CA SER A 111 -29.08 -0.17 -16.95
C SER A 111 -29.23 -0.38 -15.42
N ARG A 112 -30.32 0.09 -14.79
CA ARG A 112 -30.67 -0.28 -13.39
C ARG A 112 -30.92 -1.77 -13.18
N LEU A 113 -31.37 -2.49 -14.21
CA LEU A 113 -31.55 -3.95 -14.16
C LEU A 113 -30.22 -4.70 -14.27
N TYR A 114 -29.16 -4.02 -14.74
CA TYR A 114 -27.81 -4.57 -14.94
C TYR A 114 -26.77 -3.98 -13.97
N ILE A 115 -27.20 -3.54 -12.78
CA ILE A 115 -26.26 -3.18 -11.69
C ILE A 115 -25.40 -4.40 -11.27
N HIS A 116 -25.80 -5.61 -11.67
CA HIS A 116 -25.01 -6.85 -11.62
C HIS A 116 -23.93 -6.98 -12.71
N GLY A 117 -23.66 -5.92 -13.48
CA GLY A 117 -22.62 -5.88 -14.51
C GLY A 117 -21.23 -5.52 -13.99
N GLU A 118 -20.50 -4.73 -14.78
CA GLU A 118 -19.10 -4.36 -14.52
C GLU A 118 -18.87 -3.66 -13.15
N PRO A 119 -19.76 -2.78 -12.64
CA PRO A 119 -19.55 -2.14 -11.34
C PRO A 119 -19.62 -3.11 -10.15
N ALA A 120 -20.55 -4.06 -10.14
CA ALA A 120 -20.64 -5.05 -9.07
C ALA A 120 -19.42 -5.97 -9.06
N ALA A 121 -19.00 -6.44 -10.23
CA ALA A 121 -17.76 -7.21 -10.37
C ALA A 121 -16.56 -6.41 -9.87
N PHE A 122 -16.45 -5.12 -10.24
CA PHE A 122 -15.37 -4.26 -9.77
C PHE A 122 -15.31 -4.17 -8.24
N VAL A 123 -16.44 -3.91 -7.57
CA VAL A 123 -16.49 -3.83 -6.10
C VAL A 123 -16.12 -5.17 -5.46
N GLN A 124 -16.70 -6.28 -5.94
CA GLN A 124 -16.45 -7.61 -5.39
C GLN A 124 -14.98 -8.04 -5.53
N TYR A 125 -14.41 -7.93 -6.72
CA TYR A 125 -13.01 -8.31 -6.95
C TYR A 125 -12.03 -7.39 -6.21
N THR A 126 -12.33 -6.09 -6.15
CA THR A 126 -11.49 -5.15 -5.40
C THR A 126 -11.48 -5.45 -3.90
N LEU A 127 -12.64 -5.77 -3.31
CA LEU A 127 -12.72 -6.18 -1.90
C LEU A 127 -12.03 -7.53 -1.64
N GLY A 128 -12.22 -8.51 -2.53
CA GLY A 128 -11.53 -9.81 -2.42
C GLY A 128 -10.02 -9.68 -2.49
N ASN A 129 -9.50 -8.88 -3.42
CA ASN A 129 -8.07 -8.60 -3.51
C ASN A 129 -7.56 -7.84 -2.28
N LEU A 130 -8.30 -6.83 -1.80
CA LEU A 130 -7.95 -6.11 -0.58
C LEU A 130 -7.84 -7.06 0.60
N GLN A 131 -8.77 -7.99 0.76
CA GLN A 131 -8.71 -9.01 1.82
C GLN A 131 -7.45 -9.87 1.71
N ASN A 132 -7.08 -10.32 0.52
CA ASN A 132 -5.86 -11.12 0.30
C ASN A 132 -4.59 -10.35 0.67
N VAL A 133 -4.54 -9.06 0.33
CA VAL A 133 -3.41 -8.19 0.68
C VAL A 133 -3.33 -7.97 2.18
N LEU A 134 -4.45 -7.65 2.81
CA LEU A 134 -4.50 -7.46 4.26
C LEU A 134 -4.14 -8.74 5.01
N ALA A 135 -4.47 -9.92 4.47
CA ALA A 135 -4.08 -11.21 5.04
C ALA A 135 -2.57 -11.47 4.96
N SER A 136 -1.86 -10.85 4.01
CA SER A 136 -0.39 -10.93 3.92
C SER A 136 0.33 -10.03 4.94
N ILE A 137 -0.37 -9.05 5.50
CA ILE A 137 0.21 -8.12 6.48
C ILE A 137 0.29 -8.83 7.84
N PRO A 138 1.47 -8.90 8.49
CA PRO A 138 1.61 -9.49 9.81
C PRO A 138 0.69 -8.83 10.83
N ASN A 139 0.02 -9.65 11.66
CA ASN A 139 -0.84 -9.17 12.73
C ASN A 139 -0.02 -8.69 13.95
N VAL A 140 0.65 -7.56 13.80
CA VAL A 140 1.41 -6.87 14.86
C VAL A 140 0.79 -5.51 15.16
N SER A 141 1.09 -4.92 16.31
CA SER A 141 0.60 -3.59 16.65
C SER A 141 1.30 -2.53 15.79
N TYR A 142 0.51 -1.76 15.02
CA TYR A 142 1.00 -0.64 14.21
C TYR A 142 0.65 0.73 14.81
N ASN A 143 0.11 0.79 16.04
CA ASN A 143 -0.40 2.02 16.64
C ASN A 143 0.67 3.13 16.76
N ASP A 144 1.93 2.75 16.97
CA ASP A 144 3.06 3.67 17.10
C ASP A 144 3.79 3.94 15.78
N VAL A 145 3.33 3.32 14.68
CA VAL A 145 3.94 3.47 13.35
C VAL A 145 3.16 4.52 12.59
N GLN A 146 3.81 5.64 12.31
CA GLN A 146 3.27 6.70 11.44
C GLN A 146 3.96 6.63 10.08
N PRO A 147 3.46 5.82 9.14
CA PRO A 147 4.10 5.67 7.84
C PRO A 147 4.03 6.98 7.08
N SER A 148 5.17 7.43 6.54
CA SER A 148 5.25 8.58 5.65
C SER A 148 5.96 8.18 4.37
N ILE A 149 5.50 8.72 3.25
CA ILE A 149 6.25 8.65 1.99
C ILE A 149 7.24 9.79 2.01
N VAL A 150 8.52 9.46 2.12
CA VAL A 150 9.62 10.41 2.02
C VAL A 150 10.42 10.07 0.78
N VAL A 151 10.66 11.07 -0.08
CA VAL A 151 11.61 10.92 -1.18
C VAL A 151 13.01 10.85 -0.55
N THR A 152 13.58 9.66 -0.51
CA THR A 152 14.95 9.46 -0.03
C THR A 152 15.93 9.73 -1.16
N LYS A 153 17.04 10.41 -0.86
CA LYS A 153 18.16 10.51 -1.81
C LYS A 153 18.84 9.14 -1.89
N PRO A 154 19.27 8.68 -3.07
CA PRO A 154 20.07 7.47 -3.18
C PRO A 154 21.28 7.56 -2.24
N GLN A 155 21.40 6.60 -1.32
CA GLN A 155 22.48 6.55 -0.35
C GLN A 155 23.14 5.18 -0.44
N ALA A 156 24.47 5.16 -0.60
CA ALA A 156 25.23 3.93 -0.58
C ALA A 156 25.19 3.33 0.83
N VAL A 157 25.00 2.02 0.91
CA VAL A 157 24.95 1.27 2.16
C VAL A 157 25.88 0.06 2.08
N LEU A 158 26.49 -0.28 3.21
CA LEU A 158 27.02 -1.62 3.41
C LEU A 158 25.94 -2.42 4.13
N PHE A 159 25.66 -3.63 3.64
CA PHE A 159 24.66 -4.49 4.24
C PHE A 159 25.19 -5.90 4.45
N VAL A 160 24.66 -6.56 5.48
CA VAL A 160 24.89 -7.97 5.77
C VAL A 160 23.53 -8.63 5.94
N SER A 161 23.28 -9.65 5.12
CA SER A 161 22.10 -10.50 5.23
C SER A 161 22.27 -11.49 6.37
N THR A 162 21.27 -11.56 7.25
CA THR A 162 21.30 -12.44 8.42
C THR A 162 19.99 -13.19 8.59
N ARG A 163 20.06 -14.29 9.35
CA ARG A 163 18.93 -15.14 9.69
C ARG A 163 19.06 -15.55 11.15
N ALA A 164 18.01 -15.31 11.92
CA ALA A 164 17.95 -15.65 13.34
C ALA A 164 16.64 -16.36 13.68
N LYS A 165 16.61 -17.05 14.82
CA LYS A 165 15.33 -17.47 15.41
C LYS A 165 14.55 -16.22 15.82
N ARG A 166 13.23 -16.31 15.80
CA ARG A 166 12.33 -15.18 16.10
C ARG A 166 12.19 -14.90 17.60
N THR A 167 13.30 -14.90 18.32
CA THR A 167 13.39 -14.51 19.73
C THR A 167 14.13 -13.18 19.82
N LEU A 168 13.82 -12.37 20.83
CA LEU A 168 14.45 -11.06 21.01
C LEU A 168 15.98 -11.18 21.16
N GLU A 169 16.42 -12.20 21.87
CA GLU A 169 17.84 -12.48 22.14
C GLU A 169 18.59 -12.90 20.88
N ASP A 170 18.04 -13.85 20.11
CA ASP A 170 18.67 -14.34 18.89
C ASP A 170 18.75 -13.25 17.82
N VAL A 171 17.70 -12.44 17.66
CA VAL A 171 17.66 -11.32 16.72
C VAL A 171 18.65 -10.23 17.13
N SER A 172 18.74 -9.91 18.42
CA SER A 172 19.71 -8.94 18.94
C SER A 172 21.15 -9.40 18.70
N SER A 173 21.44 -10.69 18.99
CA SER A 173 22.77 -11.28 18.75
C SER A 173 23.15 -11.27 17.27
N ALA A 174 22.24 -11.68 16.39
CA ALA A 174 22.44 -11.67 14.95
C ALA A 174 22.65 -10.24 14.41
N THR A 175 21.92 -9.26 14.94
CA THR A 175 22.09 -7.85 14.59
C THR A 175 23.46 -7.33 15.00
N GLN A 176 23.94 -7.65 16.21
CA GLN A 176 25.26 -7.23 16.69
C GLN A 176 26.40 -7.84 15.86
N LYS A 177 26.27 -9.11 15.47
CA LYS A 177 27.24 -9.78 14.58
C LYS A 177 27.31 -9.07 13.22
N ALA A 178 26.15 -8.82 12.60
CA ALA A 178 26.08 -8.10 11.34
C ALA A 178 26.69 -6.69 11.43
N LEU A 179 26.40 -5.94 12.51
CA LEU A 179 27.00 -4.63 12.74
C LEU A 179 28.54 -4.71 12.90
N THR A 180 29.05 -5.73 13.58
CA THR A 180 30.50 -5.93 13.75
C THR A 180 31.18 -6.19 12.41
N GLU A 181 30.57 -6.99 11.53
CA GLU A 181 31.06 -7.24 10.18
C GLU A 181 31.04 -5.97 9.32
N ILE A 182 29.96 -5.20 9.40
CA ILE A 182 29.83 -3.92 8.70
C ILE A 182 30.88 -2.92 9.19
N ASP A 183 31.11 -2.81 10.49
CA ASP A 183 32.14 -1.94 11.07
C ASP A 183 33.56 -2.34 10.63
N ALA A 184 33.83 -3.64 10.54
CA ALA A 184 35.10 -4.15 10.04
C ALA A 184 35.29 -3.81 8.55
N ALA A 185 34.25 -3.99 7.74
CA ALA A 185 34.25 -3.61 6.32
C ALA A 185 34.42 -2.10 6.14
N MET A 186 33.73 -1.28 6.95
CA MET A 186 33.88 0.18 6.92
C MET A 186 35.33 0.61 7.19
N LYS A 187 35.98 0.01 8.20
CA LYS A 187 37.40 0.25 8.52
C LYS A 187 38.33 -0.15 7.36
N LYS A 188 38.10 -1.33 6.75
CA LYS A 188 38.91 -1.79 5.61
C LYS A 188 38.75 -0.87 4.39
N LEU A 189 37.54 -0.37 4.15
CA LEU A 189 37.22 0.50 3.01
C LEU A 189 37.50 1.99 3.28
N GLY A 190 37.88 2.36 4.51
CA GLY A 190 38.13 3.76 4.89
C GLY A 190 36.89 4.65 4.86
N VAL A 191 35.69 4.07 5.02
CA VAL A 191 34.41 4.80 4.96
C VAL A 191 33.82 4.99 6.36
N THR A 192 33.00 6.03 6.52
CA THR A 192 32.35 6.38 7.79
C THR A 192 30.83 6.26 7.68
N GLN A 193 30.18 5.99 8.81
CA GLN A 193 28.73 5.97 8.90
C GLN A 193 28.14 7.36 8.61
N ALA A 194 27.19 7.41 7.69
CA ALA A 194 26.55 8.64 7.20
C ALA A 194 25.05 8.71 7.49
N GLY A 195 24.53 7.85 8.37
CA GLY A 195 23.12 7.82 8.72
C GLY A 195 22.77 6.73 9.74
N PRO A 196 21.51 6.70 10.22
CA PRO A 196 21.04 5.65 11.12
C PRO A 196 21.06 4.28 10.42
N ARG A 197 21.19 3.21 11.20
CA ARG A 197 21.08 1.84 10.68
C ARG A 197 19.68 1.59 10.09
N ILE A 198 19.62 0.77 9.06
CA ILE A 198 18.41 0.35 8.37
C ILE A 198 18.29 -1.16 8.58
N THR A 199 17.09 -1.63 8.93
CA THR A 199 16.76 -3.06 8.93
C THR A 199 15.77 -3.32 7.81
N VAL A 200 16.12 -4.23 6.91
CA VAL A 200 15.23 -4.66 5.81
C VAL A 200 14.72 -6.06 6.16
N THR A 201 13.42 -6.18 6.38
CA THR A 201 12.78 -7.48 6.63
C THR A 201 12.52 -8.18 5.30
N THR A 202 13.16 -9.33 5.10
CA THR A 202 13.00 -10.12 3.87
C THR A 202 12.01 -11.27 4.08
N ASP A 203 12.07 -11.95 5.23
CA ASP A 203 11.13 -13.00 5.60
C ASP A 203 10.88 -12.98 7.11
N TYR A 204 9.61 -12.96 7.52
CA TYR A 204 9.19 -12.98 8.92
C TYR A 204 8.37 -14.25 9.19
N GLY A 205 9.02 -15.41 9.06
CA GLY A 205 8.40 -16.71 9.30
C GLY A 205 8.11 -17.00 10.79
N ASP A 206 7.45 -18.12 11.07
CA ASP A 206 7.02 -18.46 12.44
C ASP A 206 8.16 -18.78 13.40
N GLN A 207 9.20 -19.45 12.90
CA GLN A 207 10.36 -19.86 13.70
C GLN A 207 11.60 -18.99 13.43
N ASN A 208 11.73 -18.50 12.20
CA ASN A 208 12.92 -17.82 11.73
C ASN A 208 12.57 -16.44 11.17
N TYR A 209 13.43 -15.47 11.44
CA TYR A 209 13.40 -14.13 10.90
C TYR A 209 14.63 -13.93 10.02
N ALA A 210 14.44 -13.65 8.73
CA ALA A 210 15.49 -13.28 7.79
C ALA A 210 15.42 -11.78 7.51
N PHE A 211 16.53 -11.10 7.72
CA PHE A 211 16.61 -9.65 7.61
C PHE A 211 18.01 -9.21 7.20
N ASP A 212 18.10 -8.07 6.55
CA ASP A 212 19.35 -7.40 6.24
C ASP A 212 19.56 -6.25 7.22
N ILE A 213 20.77 -6.15 7.76
CA ILE A 213 21.21 -4.96 8.47
C ILE A 213 22.05 -4.15 7.50
N ALA A 214 21.68 -2.89 7.30
CA ALA A 214 22.39 -1.97 6.41
C ALA A 214 22.80 -0.71 7.17
N VAL A 215 24.00 -0.21 6.90
CA VAL A 215 24.52 1.05 7.45
C VAL A 215 24.86 1.97 6.28
N PRO A 216 24.28 3.19 6.24
CA PRO A 216 24.64 4.17 5.23
C PRO A 216 26.09 4.65 5.37
N ILE A 217 26.81 4.77 4.25
CA ILE A 217 28.22 5.18 4.21
C ILE A 217 28.41 6.56 3.54
N SER A 218 29.52 7.23 3.87
CA SER A 218 29.82 8.61 3.47
C SER A 218 30.21 8.81 2.01
N THR A 219 30.40 7.74 1.25
CA THR A 219 30.78 7.79 -0.18
C THR A 219 29.99 6.76 -0.98
N SER A 220 29.69 7.11 -2.24
CA SER A 220 29.13 6.19 -3.24
C SER A 220 30.20 5.50 -4.09
N THR A 221 31.47 5.90 -3.95
CA THR A 221 32.61 5.34 -4.68
C THR A 221 33.47 4.57 -3.71
N LEU A 222 33.60 3.26 -3.94
CA LEU A 222 34.41 2.35 -3.13
C LEU A 222 35.62 1.90 -3.94
N THR A 223 36.81 2.06 -3.37
CA THR A 223 38.04 1.48 -3.92
C THR A 223 38.22 0.11 -3.28
N VAL A 224 37.79 -0.96 -3.96
CA VAL A 224 38.00 -2.33 -3.47
C VAL A 224 39.42 -2.76 -3.86
N ALA A 225 40.41 -2.33 -3.09
CA ALA A 225 41.72 -2.96 -3.11
C ALA A 225 41.62 -4.24 -2.25
N GLY A 226 41.83 -5.39 -2.88
CA GLY A 226 41.82 -6.72 -2.25
C GLY A 226 42.76 -6.80 -1.06
#